data_AF-A0A364LFU8-F1
#
_entry.id   AF-A0A364LFU8-F1
#
_cell.length_a   1.000
_cell.length_b   1.000
_cell.length_c   1.000
_cell.angle_alpha   90.00
_cell.angle_beta   90.00
_cell.angle_gamma   90.00
#
_symmetry.space_group_name_H-M   'P 1'
#
loop_
_entity.id
_entity.type
_entity.pdbx_description
1 polymer ?
#
loop_
_entity_poly.entity_id
_entity_poly.type
_entity_poly.pdbx_seq_one_letter_code
_entity_poly.pdbx_strand_id
1 'polypeptide(L)'
;MGKGFTFQERQKVIEIDGDFFKIDLLMFHRKLRCMIAIELKKGKFKAADKGQIELYLRWLEKHEMQPGENPPIGIVLCSEKSDERVELLQLEKSGIRVSQFITELPPKEIFQKRLHDAIERAREKETSQKLLD
;
A
#
# COMPACT_ATOMS: atom_id res chain seq x y z
N MET A 1 10.24 -7.13 4.88
CA MET A 1 8.76 -7.29 4.82
C MET A 1 8.33 -8.36 5.79
N GLY A 2 7.13 -8.24 6.36
CA GLY A 2 6.65 -9.09 7.47
C GLY A 2 6.36 -10.54 7.07
N LYS A 3 6.02 -11.37 8.06
CA LYS A 3 5.59 -12.76 7.85
C LYS A 3 4.32 -12.81 7.01
N GLY A 4 4.32 -13.61 5.94
CA GLY A 4 3.13 -13.87 5.12
C GLY A 4 3.16 -13.25 3.72
N PHE A 5 4.09 -12.32 3.46
CA PHE A 5 4.38 -11.83 2.12
C PHE A 5 5.18 -12.86 1.33
N THR A 6 4.77 -13.08 0.08
CA THR A 6 5.46 -13.90 -0.90
C THR A 6 5.77 -13.02 -2.10
N PHE A 7 7.03 -12.94 -2.51
CA PHE A 7 7.42 -12.22 -3.70
C PHE A 7 6.84 -12.94 -4.93
N GLN A 8 6.20 -12.20 -5.84
CA GLN A 8 5.80 -12.72 -7.14
C GLN A 8 6.71 -12.16 -8.23
N GLU A 9 6.74 -10.84 -8.36
CA GLU A 9 7.38 -10.20 -9.51
C GLU A 9 7.84 -8.78 -9.18
N ARG A 10 8.90 -8.33 -9.86
CA ARG A 10 9.39 -6.95 -9.79
C ARG A 10 9.28 -6.33 -11.18
N GLN A 11 8.84 -5.07 -11.24
CA GLN A 11 8.63 -4.36 -12.52
C GLN A 11 7.66 -5.12 -13.44
N LYS A 12 6.58 -5.67 -12.88
CA LYS A 12 5.58 -6.42 -13.65
C LYS A 12 4.99 -5.49 -14.69
N VAL A 13 5.13 -5.88 -15.96
CA VAL A 13 4.56 -5.15 -17.08
C VAL A 13 3.09 -5.54 -17.21
N ILE A 14 2.22 -4.54 -17.30
CA ILE A 14 0.83 -4.69 -17.68
C ILE A 14 0.60 -3.98 -19.01
N GLU A 15 -0.14 -4.61 -19.90
CA GLU A 15 -0.51 -4.06 -21.20
C GLU A 15 -2.01 -3.74 -21.21
N ILE A 16 -2.34 -2.51 -21.61
CA ILE A 16 -3.71 -2.01 -21.70
C ILE A 16 -3.79 -1.17 -22.98
N ASP A 17 -4.63 -1.58 -23.92
CA ASP A 17 -4.85 -0.87 -25.20
C ASP A 17 -3.56 -0.55 -25.99
N GLY A 18 -2.54 -1.43 -25.87
CA GLY A 18 -1.24 -1.26 -26.51
C GLY A 18 -0.24 -0.39 -25.73
N ASP A 19 -0.66 0.21 -24.62
CA ASP A 19 0.21 0.93 -23.69
C ASP A 19 0.73 0.00 -22.59
N PHE A 20 2.00 0.22 -22.21
CA PHE A 20 2.67 -0.57 -21.18
C PHE A 20 2.83 0.24 -19.89
N PHE A 21 2.32 -0.33 -18.79
CA PHE A 21 2.55 0.18 -17.44
C PHE A 21 3.36 -0.81 -16.63
N LYS A 22 3.96 -0.35 -15.54
CA LYS A 22 4.81 -1.16 -14.68
C LYS A 22 4.39 -1.03 -13.23
N ILE A 23 4.12 -2.17 -12.60
CA ILE A 23 3.97 -2.27 -11.14
C ILE A 23 5.36 -2.48 -10.56
N ASP A 24 5.81 -1.58 -9.68
CA ASP A 24 7.18 -1.64 -9.17
C ASP A 24 7.50 -2.97 -8.48
N LEU A 25 6.60 -3.45 -7.64
CA LEU A 25 6.70 -4.71 -6.92
C LEU A 25 5.31 -5.34 -6.73
N LEU A 26 5.17 -6.60 -7.15
CA LEU A 26 3.98 -7.40 -6.92
C LEU A 26 4.28 -8.53 -5.93
N MET A 27 3.43 -8.64 -4.92
CA MET A 27 3.53 -9.67 -3.88
C MET A 27 2.18 -10.34 -3.64
N PHE A 28 2.19 -11.47 -2.95
CA PHE A 28 1.00 -12.11 -2.42
C PHE A 28 1.05 -12.21 -0.90
N HIS A 29 -0.05 -11.87 -0.21
CA HIS A 29 -0.14 -12.00 1.24
C HIS A 29 -0.98 -13.20 1.66
N ARG A 30 -0.34 -14.29 2.10
CA ARG A 30 -0.98 -15.59 2.34
C ARG A 30 -2.19 -15.57 3.27
N LYS A 31 -2.11 -14.84 4.39
CA LYS A 31 -3.22 -14.78 5.36
C LYS A 31 -4.40 -13.91 4.87
N LEU A 32 -4.09 -12.89 4.08
CA LEU A 32 -5.12 -12.03 3.48
C LEU A 32 -5.67 -12.64 2.19
N ARG A 33 -4.95 -13.61 1.61
CA ARG A 33 -5.28 -14.29 0.36
C ARG A 33 -5.47 -13.31 -0.79
N CYS A 34 -4.66 -12.25 -0.86
CA CYS A 34 -4.74 -11.26 -1.94
C CYS A 34 -3.35 -10.86 -2.44
N MET A 35 -3.32 -10.36 -3.67
CA MET A 35 -2.15 -9.69 -4.23
C MET A 35 -1.99 -8.29 -3.61
N ILE A 36 -0.73 -7.87 -3.45
CA ILE A 36 -0.32 -6.57 -2.96
C ILE A 36 0.52 -5.91 -4.04
N ALA A 37 -0.03 -4.90 -4.70
CA ALA A 37 0.68 -4.07 -5.67
C ALA A 37 1.36 -2.92 -4.93
N ILE A 38 2.67 -2.79 -5.05
CA ILE A 38 3.45 -1.78 -4.34
C ILE A 38 4.08 -0.84 -5.35
N GLU A 39 3.82 0.45 -5.20
CA GLU A 39 4.29 1.54 -6.07
C GLU A 39 5.14 2.52 -5.27
N LEU A 40 6.32 2.90 -5.80
CA LEU A 40 7.25 3.80 -5.14
C LEU A 40 7.20 5.20 -5.76
N LYS A 41 7.05 6.24 -4.93
CA LYS A 41 7.04 7.65 -5.38
C LYS A 41 8.14 8.47 -4.70
N LYS A 42 8.94 9.17 -5.52
CA LYS A 42 10.04 10.05 -5.07
C LYS A 42 9.59 11.40 -4.47
N GLY A 43 8.30 11.57 -4.18
CA GLY A 43 7.77 12.78 -3.55
C GLY A 43 6.39 12.53 -2.95
N LYS A 44 5.65 13.61 -2.70
CA LYS A 44 4.28 13.55 -2.17
C LYS A 44 3.34 12.83 -3.12
N PHE A 45 2.35 12.14 -2.54
CA PHE A 45 1.24 11.56 -3.27
C PHE A 45 0.45 12.63 -4.04
N LYS A 46 0.10 12.32 -5.29
CA LYS A 46 -0.68 13.17 -6.20
C LYS A 46 -1.95 12.45 -6.63
N ALA A 47 -2.95 13.20 -7.08
CA ALA A 47 -4.21 12.63 -7.58
C ALA A 47 -3.98 11.67 -8.77
N ALA A 48 -3.00 11.95 -9.63
CA ALA A 48 -2.62 11.05 -10.73
C ALA A 48 -2.13 9.67 -10.24
N ASP A 49 -1.44 9.63 -9.09
CA ASP A 49 -0.94 8.38 -8.51
C ASP A 49 -2.10 7.46 -8.06
N LYS A 50 -3.23 8.06 -7.63
CA LYS A 50 -4.47 7.31 -7.33
C LYS A 50 -4.96 6.57 -8.57
N GLY A 51 -5.13 7.28 -9.68
CA GLY A 51 -5.62 6.68 -10.92
C GLY A 51 -4.72 5.56 -11.42
N GLN A 52 -3.40 5.75 -11.32
CA GLN A 52 -2.42 4.74 -11.69
C GLN A 52 -2.56 3.46 -10.84
N ILE A 53 -2.56 3.57 -9.51
CA ILE A 53 -2.67 2.38 -8.65
C ILE A 53 -4.06 1.74 -8.75
N GLU A 54 -5.14 2.52 -8.91
CA GLU A 54 -6.49 1.99 -9.17
C GLU A 54 -6.53 1.15 -10.45
N LEU A 55 -5.92 1.64 -11.53
CA LEU A 55 -5.81 0.91 -12.79
C LEU A 55 -5.11 -0.44 -12.58
N TYR A 56 -4.02 -0.46 -11.81
CA TYR A 56 -3.26 -1.67 -11.51
C TYR A 56 -4.12 -2.68 -10.75
N LEU A 57 -4.84 -2.24 -9.71
CA LEU A 57 -5.70 -3.12 -8.92
C LEU A 57 -6.83 -3.72 -9.76
N ARG A 58 -7.47 -2.93 -10.63
CA ARG A 58 -8.53 -3.43 -11.51
C ARG A 58 -8.01 -4.38 -12.58
N TRP A 59 -6.82 -4.13 -13.11
CA TRP A 59 -6.18 -5.04 -14.04
C TRP A 59 -5.85 -6.39 -13.36
N LEU A 60 -5.24 -6.36 -12.17
CA LEU A 60 -4.93 -7.57 -11.40
C LEU A 60 -6.19 -8.37 -11.03
N GLU A 61 -7.24 -7.68 -10.58
CA GLU A 61 -8.53 -8.29 -10.26
C GLU A 61 -9.14 -9.01 -11.47
N LYS A 62 -9.03 -8.41 -12.67
CA LYS A 62 -9.60 -8.98 -13.90
C LYS A 62 -8.76 -10.11 -14.50
N HIS A 63 -7.43 -10.04 -14.40
CA HIS A 63 -6.53 -10.87 -15.20
C HIS A 63 -5.70 -11.88 -14.39
N GLU A 64 -5.41 -11.61 -13.12
CA GLU A 64 -4.46 -12.41 -12.33
C GLU A 64 -5.13 -13.11 -11.13
N MET A 65 -6.23 -12.53 -10.63
CA MET A 65 -6.91 -13.01 -9.43
C MET A 65 -7.49 -14.42 -9.63
N GLN A 66 -7.17 -15.33 -8.70
CA GLN A 66 -7.62 -16.72 -8.73
C GLN A 66 -8.89 -16.93 -7.90
N PRO A 67 -9.68 -18.00 -8.17
CA PRO A 67 -10.83 -18.35 -7.35
C PRO A 67 -10.48 -18.49 -5.86
N GLY A 68 -11.21 -17.77 -5.02
CA GLY A 68 -11.00 -17.74 -3.57
C GLY A 68 -9.90 -16.77 -3.10
N GLU A 69 -9.34 -15.95 -3.98
CA GLU A 69 -8.54 -14.80 -3.57
C GLU A 69 -9.44 -13.61 -3.25
N ASN A 70 -8.98 -12.77 -2.32
CA ASN A 70 -9.60 -11.49 -2.00
C ASN A 70 -9.10 -10.40 -2.97
N PRO A 71 -9.85 -9.30 -3.14
CA PRO A 71 -9.45 -8.19 -3.99
C PRO A 71 -8.03 -7.69 -3.69
N PRO A 72 -7.25 -7.30 -4.71
CA PRO A 72 -5.88 -6.85 -4.53
C PRO A 72 -5.83 -5.54 -3.75
N ILE A 73 -4.74 -5.33 -3.02
CA ILE A 73 -4.49 -4.13 -2.22
C ILE A 73 -3.35 -3.33 -2.83
N GLY A 74 -3.53 -2.03 -2.95
CA GLY A 74 -2.49 -1.11 -3.40
C GLY A 74 -1.75 -0.52 -2.21
N ILE A 75 -0.41 -0.54 -2.22
CA ILE A 75 0.42 0.20 -1.28
C ILE A 75 1.25 1.19 -2.07
N VAL A 76 1.04 2.48 -1.83
CA VAL A 76 1.88 3.53 -2.40
C VAL A 76 2.82 4.04 -1.33
N LEU A 77 4.12 3.90 -1.58
CA LEU A 77 5.17 4.36 -0.69
C LEU A 77 5.73 5.68 -1.22
N CYS A 78 5.52 6.77 -0.48
CA CYS A 78 6.01 8.11 -0.82
C CYS A 78 7.22 8.48 0.03
N SER A 79 8.21 9.18 -0.52
CA SER A 79 9.33 9.71 0.27
C SER A 79 8.91 10.87 1.19
N GLU A 80 7.81 11.54 0.85
CA GLU A 80 7.27 12.69 1.58
C GLU A 80 5.82 12.45 2.02
N LYS A 81 5.46 13.00 3.19
CA LYS A 81 4.11 12.90 3.77
C LYS A 81 3.12 13.82 3.06
N SER A 82 1.87 13.37 2.92
CA SER A 82 0.78 14.16 2.33
C SER A 82 -0.60 13.75 2.88
N ASP A 83 -0.84 13.99 4.17
CA ASP A 83 -2.04 13.48 4.87
C ASP A 83 -3.36 14.03 4.32
N GLU A 84 -3.46 15.35 4.12
CA GLU A 84 -4.71 16.01 3.67
C GLU A 84 -5.21 15.47 2.32
N ARG A 85 -4.30 15.23 1.37
CA ARG A 85 -4.67 14.66 0.06
C ARG A 85 -5.09 13.21 0.15
N VAL A 86 -4.49 12.43 1.05
CA VAL A 86 -4.85 11.02 1.25
C VAL A 86 -6.28 10.90 1.77
N GLU A 87 -6.67 11.78 2.69
CA GLU A 87 -8.01 11.83 3.26
C GLU A 87 -9.06 12.27 2.23
N LEU A 88 -8.81 13.39 1.53
CA LEU A 88 -9.73 13.92 0.51
C LEU A 88 -10.01 12.94 -0.64
N LEU A 89 -9.03 12.09 -0.98
CA LEU A 89 -9.15 11.13 -2.08
C LEU A 89 -9.82 9.81 -1.69
N GLN A 90 -10.22 9.63 -0.42
CA GLN A 90 -10.90 8.45 0.11
C GLN A 90 -10.22 7.12 -0.27
N LEU A 91 -8.88 7.09 -0.27
CA LEU A 91 -8.06 5.98 -0.79
C LEU A 91 -8.38 4.64 -0.12
N GLU A 92 -8.80 4.66 1.14
CA GLU A 92 -9.10 3.44 1.89
C GLU A 92 -10.25 2.64 1.28
N LYS A 93 -11.28 3.33 0.76
CA LYS A 93 -12.44 2.72 0.10
C LYS A 93 -12.07 2.06 -1.24
N SER A 94 -11.00 2.52 -1.88
CA SER A 94 -10.46 1.95 -3.12
C SER A 94 -9.45 0.82 -2.89
N GLY A 95 -9.27 0.36 -1.64
CA GLY A 95 -8.27 -0.67 -1.32
C GLY A 95 -6.82 -0.16 -1.44
N ILE A 96 -6.61 1.16 -1.49
CA ILE A 96 -5.29 1.78 -1.54
C ILE A 96 -4.87 2.17 -0.12
N ARG A 97 -3.60 1.97 0.20
CA ARG A 97 -2.94 2.42 1.42
C ARG A 97 -1.72 3.24 1.03
N VAL A 98 -1.59 4.42 1.61
CA VAL A 98 -0.44 5.30 1.38
C VAL A 98 0.38 5.37 2.65
N SER A 99 1.68 5.15 2.54
CA SER A 99 2.60 5.30 3.67
C SER A 99 3.84 6.06 3.22
N GLN A 100 4.45 6.79 4.16
CA GLN A 100 5.77 7.35 3.93
C GLN A 100 6.83 6.25 4.12
N PHE A 101 7.86 6.22 3.27
CA PHE A 101 9.06 5.41 3.50
C PHE A 101 10.26 6.30 3.84
N ILE A 102 11.16 5.77 4.67
CA ILE A 102 12.39 6.47 5.05
C ILE A 102 13.51 5.98 4.13
N THR A 103 14.19 6.90 3.45
CA THR A 103 15.28 6.59 2.51
C THR A 103 16.59 6.24 3.20
N GLU A 104 16.74 6.65 4.47
CA GLU A 104 17.90 6.38 5.32
C GLU A 104 17.42 5.84 6.67
N LEU A 105 18.15 4.89 7.24
CA LEU A 105 17.82 4.41 8.58
C LEU A 105 18.11 5.54 9.58
N PRO A 106 17.09 6.08 10.29
CA PRO A 106 17.34 7.10 11.28
C PRO A 106 18.14 6.50 12.45
N PRO A 107 18.86 7.32 13.23
CA PRO A 107 19.55 6.87 14.44
C PRO A 107 18.64 6.01 15.31
N LYS A 108 19.23 4.97 15.93
CA LYS A 108 18.50 3.92 16.64
C LYS A 108 17.53 4.49 17.68
N GLU A 109 17.92 5.52 18.40
CA GLU A 109 17.12 6.17 19.44
C GLU A 109 15.87 6.82 18.85
N ILE A 110 16.01 7.52 17.73
CA ILE A 110 14.90 8.18 17.01
C ILE A 110 13.95 7.12 16.44
N PHE A 111 14.50 6.05 15.88
CA PHE A 111 13.71 4.95 15.34
C PHE A 111 12.90 4.25 16.44
N GLN A 112 13.52 3.91 17.56
CA GLN A 112 12.87 3.27 18.70
C GLN A 112 11.72 4.14 19.22
N LYS A 113 11.94 5.44 19.39
CA LYS A 113 10.90 6.37 19.83
C LYS A 113 9.71 6.39 18.87
N ARG A 114 9.97 6.59 17.56
CA ARG A 114 8.89 6.62 16.55
C ARG A 114 8.11 5.31 16.48
N LEU A 115 8.79 4.18 16.65
CA LEU A 115 8.15 2.87 16.68
C LEU A 115 7.25 2.72 17.91
N HIS A 116 7.72 3.15 19.08
CA HIS A 116 6.92 3.16 20.30
C HIS A 116 5.67 4.01 20.13
N ASP A 117 5.83 5.25 19.64
CA ASP A 117 4.72 6.18 19.37
C ASP A 117 3.71 5.62 18.35
N ALA A 118 4.17 4.81 17.40
CA ALA A 118 3.29 4.16 16.42
C ALA A 118 2.51 2.98 17.02
N ILE A 119 3.15 2.19 17.89
CA ILE A 119 2.51 1.07 18.61
C ILE A 119 1.43 1.60 19.55
N GLU A 120 1.72 2.66 20.32
CA GLU A 120 0.75 3.25 21.24
C GLU A 120 -0.47 3.79 20.49
N ARG A 121 -0.26 4.55 19.40
CA ARG A 121 -1.37 5.02 18.55
C ARG A 121 -2.21 3.89 17.95
N ALA A 122 -1.60 2.76 17.59
CA ALA A 122 -2.33 1.60 17.09
C ALA A 122 -3.19 0.96 18.18
N ARG A 123 -2.67 0.85 19.40
CA ARG A 123 -3.42 0.36 20.58
C ARG A 123 -4.58 1.27 20.96
N GLU A 124 -4.37 2.58 20.94
CA GLU A 124 -5.42 3.57 21.21
C GLU A 124 -6.57 3.48 20.20
N LYS A 125 -6.24 3.29 18.91
CA LYS A 125 -7.26 3.07 17.86
C LYS A 125 -8.03 1.78 18.08
N GLU A 126 -7.36 0.66 18.37
CA GLU A 126 -8.05 -0.61 18.70
C GLU A 126 -8.97 -0.47 19.92
N THR A 127 -8.55 0.29 20.93
CA THR A 127 -9.31 0.47 22.17
C THR A 127 -10.52 1.37 21.93
N SER A 128 -10.35 2.48 21.19
CA SER A 128 -11.43 3.38 20.81
C SER A 128 -12.47 2.70 19.91
N GLN A 129 -12.04 1.80 19.02
CA GLN A 129 -12.95 1.03 18.17
C GLN A 129 -13.84 0.08 18.99
N LYS A 130 -13.28 -0.57 20.02
CA LYS A 130 -14.01 -1.46 20.93
C LYS A 130 -14.97 -0.76 21.90
N LEU A 131 -14.82 0.55 22.09
CA LEU A 131 -15.72 1.36 22.93
C LEU A 131 -16.92 1.90 22.14
N LEU A 132 -16.90 1.78 20.80
CA LEU A 132 -17.96 2.22 19.90
C LEU A 132 -18.83 1.06 19.37
N ASP A 133 -18.44 -0.19 19.65
CA ASP A 133 -19.18 -1.43 19.38
C ASP A 133 -19.86 -1.95 20.67
#